data_AF-A0A964I033-F1
#
_entry.id   AF-A0A964I033-F1
#
_cell.length_a   1.000
_cell.length_b   1.000
_cell.length_c   1.000
_cell.angle_alpha   90.00
_cell.angle_beta   90.00
_cell.angle_gamma   90.00
#
_symmetry.space_group_name_H-M   'P 1'
#
loop_
_entity.id
_entity.type
_entity.pdbx_description
1 polymer ?
#
loop_
_entity_poly.entity_id
_entity_poly.type
_entity_poly.pdbx_seq_one_letter_code
_entity_poly.pdbx_strand_id
1 'polypeptide(L)'
;MSKREEERVVAEMVLKLGKDDLRLTSTELMARALELNSFYLGNKATPITVEWSSRMERIWGSCTIEERAIRLSNRLDDAPYYALDYILLHELVHLIVAGHGPDFKALLAVYPQLERAEGYLEGRQIRLEEDLVDPIESIASIESIASIASIASIGKVAVEVAEQVAITALKGPRRSVATKPRDKGEGQLELISLAEISA
;
A
#
# COMPACT_ATOMS: atom_id res chain seq x y z
N MET A 1 -24.97 32.47 14.29
CA MET A 1 -24.48 31.08 14.27
C MET A 1 -23.61 30.88 15.48
N SER A 2 -23.89 29.85 16.28
CA SER A 2 -23.03 29.49 17.42
C SER A 2 -21.86 28.63 16.96
N LYS A 3 -20.71 28.72 17.63
CA LYS A 3 -19.51 27.89 17.33
C LYS A 3 -19.83 26.38 17.28
N ARG A 4 -20.75 25.91 18.14
CA ARG A 4 -21.23 24.51 18.15
C ARG A 4 -22.07 24.15 16.93
N GLU A 5 -22.75 25.14 16.35
CA GLU A 5 -23.59 25.00 15.17
C GLU A 5 -22.71 24.89 13.92
N GLU A 6 -21.65 25.71 13.86
CA GLU A 6 -20.61 25.61 12.83
C GLU A 6 -19.87 24.27 12.88
N GLU A 7 -19.41 23.84 14.06
CA GLU A 7 -18.74 22.54 14.25
C GLU A 7 -19.62 21.36 13.83
N ARG A 8 -20.92 21.43 14.10
CA ARG A 8 -21.89 20.39 13.71
C ARG A 8 -22.12 20.33 12.20
N VAL A 9 -22.22 21.49 11.54
CA VAL A 9 -22.36 21.57 10.08
C VAL A 9 -21.10 21.06 9.38
N VAL A 10 -19.91 21.41 9.88
CA VAL A 10 -18.63 20.90 9.35
C VAL A 10 -18.54 19.38 9.53
N ALA A 11 -18.86 18.86 10.72
CA ALA A 11 -18.86 17.41 10.95
C ALA A 11 -19.85 16.68 10.04
N GLU A 12 -21.04 17.25 9.80
CA GLU A 12 -22.03 16.69 8.87
C GLU A 12 -21.55 16.71 7.41
N MET A 13 -20.90 17.79 6.96
CA MET A 13 -20.32 17.89 5.62
C MET A 13 -19.16 16.91 5.42
N VAL A 14 -18.30 16.75 6.43
CA VAL A 14 -17.19 15.79 6.41
C VAL A 14 -17.71 14.34 6.45
N LEU A 15 -18.77 14.05 7.20
CA LEU A 15 -19.40 12.73 7.23
C LEU A 15 -20.12 12.36 5.92
N LYS A 16 -20.58 13.36 5.16
CA LYS A 16 -21.20 13.16 3.84
C LYS A 16 -20.19 12.87 2.72
N LEU A 17 -18.90 13.08 2.96
CA LEU A 17 -17.83 12.63 2.07
C LEU A 17 -17.27 11.33 2.64
N GLY A 18 -17.79 10.19 2.17
CA GLY A 18 -17.17 8.90 2.50
C GLY A 18 -15.73 8.86 1.95
N LYS A 19 -14.83 8.09 2.59
CA LYS A 19 -13.51 7.78 1.98
C LYS A 19 -13.65 7.19 0.58
N ASP A 20 -14.73 6.45 0.36
CA ASP A 20 -15.09 5.86 -0.93
C ASP A 20 -15.50 6.91 -1.98
N ASP A 21 -16.03 8.07 -1.58
CA ASP A 21 -16.38 9.18 -2.50
C ASP A 21 -15.14 9.98 -2.97
N LEU A 22 -14.01 9.82 -2.30
CA LEU A 22 -12.74 10.50 -2.66
C LEU A 22 -11.85 9.63 -3.55
N ARG A 23 -12.08 8.32 -3.55
CA ARG A 23 -11.28 7.38 -4.33
C ARG A 23 -11.75 7.37 -5.77
N LEU A 24 -10.84 7.68 -6.70
CA LEU A 24 -11.11 7.57 -8.13
C LEU A 24 -11.50 6.13 -8.50
N THR A 25 -12.53 5.96 -9.30
CA THR A 25 -12.87 4.70 -9.97
C THR A 25 -11.83 4.35 -11.05
N SER A 26 -11.81 3.10 -11.53
CA SER A 26 -10.92 2.73 -12.65
C SER A 26 -11.17 3.57 -13.91
N THR A 27 -12.42 3.99 -14.14
CA THR A 27 -12.77 4.89 -15.25
C THR A 27 -12.19 6.28 -15.07
N GLU A 28 -12.24 6.84 -13.85
CA GLU A 28 -11.66 8.14 -13.54
C GLU A 28 -10.12 8.09 -13.53
N LEU A 29 -9.52 6.99 -13.07
CA LEU A 29 -8.07 6.75 -13.20
C LEU A 29 -7.65 6.71 -14.68
N MET A 30 -8.39 6.00 -15.52
CA MET A 30 -8.15 5.97 -16.96
C MET A 30 -8.25 7.38 -17.57
N ALA A 31 -9.31 8.12 -17.24
CA ALA A 31 -9.48 9.49 -17.71
C ALA A 31 -8.30 10.37 -17.27
N ARG A 32 -7.89 10.27 -16.01
CA ARG A 32 -6.75 11.02 -15.47
C ARG A 32 -5.43 10.65 -16.15
N ALA A 33 -5.20 9.36 -16.42
CA ALA A 33 -4.02 8.90 -17.13
C ALA A 33 -3.95 9.45 -18.56
N LEU A 34 -5.08 9.52 -19.27
CA LEU A 34 -5.16 10.11 -20.61
C LEU A 34 -4.88 11.62 -20.58
N GLU A 35 -5.39 12.34 -19.58
CA GLU A 35 -5.06 13.76 -19.37
C GLU A 35 -3.55 13.95 -19.18
N LEU A 36 -2.94 13.21 -18.26
CA LEU A 36 -1.50 13.29 -17.97
C LEU A 36 -0.66 12.94 -19.21
N ASN A 37 -1.02 11.89 -19.94
CA ASN A 37 -0.37 11.51 -21.19
C ASN A 37 -0.45 12.62 -22.24
N SER A 38 -1.60 13.29 -22.36
CA SER A 38 -1.76 14.42 -23.27
C SER A 38 -0.91 15.62 -22.84
N PHE A 39 -0.95 15.98 -21.56
CA PHE A 39 -0.27 17.18 -21.04
C PHE A 39 1.26 17.05 -21.02
N TYR A 40 1.77 15.89 -20.59
CA TYR A 40 3.20 15.74 -20.31
C TYR A 40 3.94 14.89 -21.35
N LEU A 41 3.25 13.96 -22.02
CA LEU A 41 3.88 12.96 -22.89
C LEU A 41 3.47 13.07 -24.36
N GLY A 42 2.66 14.08 -24.72
CA GLY A 42 2.24 14.32 -26.10
C GLY A 42 1.47 13.16 -26.73
N ASN A 43 0.67 12.45 -25.94
CA ASN A 43 -0.14 11.29 -26.35
C ASN A 43 0.66 10.05 -26.81
N LYS A 44 1.94 9.93 -26.42
CA LYS A 44 2.79 8.79 -26.80
C LYS A 44 2.58 7.54 -25.90
N ALA A 45 1.99 7.72 -24.72
CA ALA A 45 1.86 6.69 -23.69
C ALA A 45 0.40 6.29 -23.42
N THR A 46 -0.44 6.09 -24.44
CA THR A 46 -1.87 5.77 -24.23
C THR A 46 -2.09 4.38 -23.59
N PRO A 47 -2.54 4.25 -22.34
CA PRO A 47 -2.77 2.95 -21.70
C PRO A 47 -4.01 2.25 -22.29
N ILE A 48 -4.07 0.92 -22.16
CA ILE A 48 -5.28 0.11 -22.48
C ILE A 48 -6.12 -0.10 -21.23
N THR A 49 -5.49 -0.35 -20.08
CA THR A 49 -6.18 -0.46 -18.79
C THR A 49 -5.44 0.33 -17.71
N VAL A 50 -6.21 0.87 -16.77
CA VAL A 50 -5.71 1.47 -15.53
C VAL A 50 -6.60 0.99 -14.41
N GLU A 51 -6.05 0.21 -13.48
CA GLU A 51 -6.82 -0.44 -12.43
C GLU A 51 -6.18 -0.29 -11.06
N TRP A 52 -7.02 -0.37 -10.04
CA TRP A 52 -6.56 -0.54 -8.67
C TRP A 52 -6.21 -2.00 -8.36
N SER A 53 -5.23 -2.22 -7.49
CA SER A 53 -4.79 -3.53 -7.04
C SER A 53 -4.65 -3.58 -5.52
N SER A 54 -5.35 -4.52 -4.89
CA SER A 54 -5.19 -4.85 -3.47
C SER A 54 -4.01 -5.78 -3.18
N ARG A 55 -3.34 -6.31 -4.22
CA ARG A 55 -2.27 -7.30 -4.08
C ARG A 55 -0.87 -6.66 -3.98
N MET A 56 -0.78 -5.35 -4.15
CA MET A 56 0.48 -4.60 -4.14
C MET A 56 0.80 -4.09 -2.72
N GLU A 57 1.66 -4.82 -2.01
CA GLU A 57 2.02 -4.53 -0.63
C GLU A 57 3.30 -3.70 -0.45
N ARG A 58 4.22 -3.73 -1.43
CA ARG A 58 5.55 -3.11 -1.32
C ARG A 58 5.84 -2.04 -2.37
N ILE A 59 4.92 -1.88 -3.31
CA ILE A 59 5.08 -1.02 -4.49
C ILE A 59 3.82 -0.17 -4.65
N TRP A 60 4.00 0.99 -5.26
CA TRP A 60 2.91 1.96 -5.45
C TRP A 60 2.17 1.75 -6.77
N GLY A 61 2.85 1.23 -7.79
CA GLY A 61 2.26 0.89 -9.08
C GLY A 61 3.09 -0.14 -9.85
N SER A 62 2.55 -0.55 -11.00
CA SER A 62 3.27 -1.34 -12.00
C SER A 62 2.66 -1.13 -13.39
N CYS A 63 3.47 -1.32 -14.42
CA CYS A 63 3.05 -1.30 -15.82
C CYS A 63 3.48 -2.59 -16.54
N THR A 64 2.53 -3.28 -17.18
CA THR A 64 2.83 -4.31 -18.17
C THR A 64 2.90 -3.66 -19.55
N ILE A 65 4.09 -3.47 -20.10
CA ILE A 65 4.33 -2.67 -21.31
C ILE A 65 3.62 -3.25 -22.53
N GLU A 66 3.72 -4.56 -22.74
CA GLU A 66 3.14 -5.25 -23.91
C GLU A 66 1.61 -5.17 -23.91
N GLU A 67 1.00 -5.24 -22.72
CA GLU A 67 -0.45 -5.14 -22.52
C GLU A 67 -0.91 -3.70 -22.38
N ARG A 68 0.02 -2.75 -22.22
CA ARG A 68 -0.23 -1.34 -21.89
C ARG A 68 -1.15 -1.21 -20.67
N ALA A 69 -0.95 -2.09 -19.69
CA ALA A 69 -1.81 -2.25 -18.54
C ALA A 69 -1.13 -1.66 -17.30
N ILE A 70 -1.77 -0.66 -16.70
CA ILE A 70 -1.28 0.02 -15.50
C ILE A 70 -2.08 -0.45 -14.29
N ARG A 71 -1.39 -0.74 -13.19
CA ARG A 71 -2.01 -1.07 -11.91
C ARG A 71 -1.44 -0.19 -10.80
N LEU A 72 -2.31 0.32 -9.95
CA LEU A 72 -1.94 1.12 -8.79
C LEU A 72 -2.31 0.41 -7.49
N SER A 73 -1.48 0.54 -6.46
CA SER A 73 -1.78 -0.03 -5.15
C SER A 73 -2.99 0.67 -4.52
N ASN A 74 -3.90 -0.11 -3.93
CA ASN A 74 -4.99 0.42 -3.10
C ASN A 74 -4.49 1.29 -1.94
N ARG A 75 -3.22 1.16 -1.57
CA ARG A 75 -2.60 1.98 -0.55
C ARG A 75 -2.41 3.44 -1.00
N LEU A 76 -2.78 3.82 -2.22
CA LEU A 76 -2.83 5.23 -2.65
C LEU A 76 -4.24 5.82 -2.57
N ASP A 77 -5.23 5.11 -2.01
CA ASP A 77 -6.62 5.56 -1.98
C ASP A 77 -6.85 6.91 -1.30
N ASP A 78 -6.08 7.21 -0.25
CA ASP A 78 -6.07 8.49 0.47
C ASP A 78 -4.81 9.33 0.17
N ALA A 79 -4.07 8.99 -0.89
CA ALA A 79 -2.98 9.82 -1.36
C ALA A 79 -3.52 11.13 -1.95
N PRO A 80 -2.87 12.28 -1.70
CA PRO A 80 -3.24 13.52 -2.35
C PRO A 80 -3.04 13.38 -3.87
N TYR A 81 -3.89 14.05 -4.67
CA TYR A 81 -3.87 13.94 -6.13
C TYR A 81 -2.49 14.14 -6.74
N TYR A 82 -1.66 15.04 -6.21
CA TYR A 82 -0.33 15.27 -6.75
C TYR A 82 0.60 14.05 -6.64
N ALA A 83 0.42 13.20 -5.63
CA ALA A 83 1.19 11.98 -5.45
C ALA A 83 0.63 10.83 -6.32
N LEU A 84 -0.70 10.76 -6.44
CA LEU A 84 -1.37 9.82 -7.33
C LEU A 84 -1.01 10.09 -8.80
N ASP A 85 -1.06 11.34 -9.22
CA ASP A 85 -0.68 11.79 -10.57
C ASP A 85 0.77 11.49 -10.89
N TYR A 86 1.66 11.63 -9.90
CA TYR A 86 3.07 11.30 -10.06
C TYR A 86 3.25 9.81 -10.37
N ILE A 87 2.63 8.91 -9.59
CA ILE A 87 2.71 7.46 -9.86
C ILE A 87 2.06 7.14 -11.21
N LEU A 88 0.88 7.70 -11.52
CA LEU A 88 0.26 7.50 -12.84
C LEU A 88 1.18 7.91 -13.98
N LEU A 89 1.80 9.09 -13.89
CA LEU A 89 2.74 9.57 -14.90
C LEU A 89 3.98 8.68 -14.99
N HIS A 90 4.50 8.20 -13.86
CA HIS A 90 5.60 7.26 -13.81
C HIS A 90 5.29 5.99 -14.63
N GLU A 91 4.14 5.36 -14.39
CA GLU A 91 3.73 4.17 -15.13
C GLU A 91 3.50 4.45 -16.62
N LEU A 92 2.99 5.64 -16.96
CA LEU A 92 2.86 6.07 -18.35
C LEU A 92 4.22 6.22 -19.03
N VAL A 93 5.23 6.74 -18.33
CA VAL A 93 6.60 6.84 -18.87
C VAL A 93 7.16 5.45 -19.18
N HIS A 94 6.82 4.42 -18.40
CA HIS A 94 7.21 3.03 -18.69
C HIS A 94 6.69 2.50 -20.03
N LEU A 95 5.58 3.04 -20.55
CA LEU A 95 5.09 2.70 -21.89
C LEU A 95 5.98 3.27 -23.02
N ILE A 96 6.91 4.18 -22.70
CA ILE A 96 7.86 4.79 -23.62
C ILE A 96 9.28 4.26 -23.37
N VAL A 97 9.69 4.16 -22.10
CA VAL A 97 11.04 3.76 -21.68
C VAL A 97 10.94 2.75 -20.53
N ALA A 98 11.43 1.53 -20.74
CA ALA A 98 11.25 0.45 -19.78
C ALA A 98 11.96 0.64 -18.42
N GLY A 99 13.14 1.28 -18.39
CA GLY A 99 13.91 1.47 -17.16
C GLY A 99 14.04 2.94 -16.74
N HIS A 100 14.59 3.18 -15.54
CA HIS A 100 14.67 4.49 -14.89
C HIS A 100 15.93 5.31 -15.24
N GLY A 101 16.43 5.15 -16.47
CA GLY A 101 17.63 5.85 -16.95
C GLY A 101 17.45 7.36 -17.16
N PRO A 102 18.46 8.06 -17.70
CA PRO A 102 18.39 9.50 -17.95
C PRO A 102 17.16 9.93 -18.79
N ASP A 103 16.77 9.14 -19.78
CA ASP A 103 15.60 9.41 -20.61
C ASP A 103 14.30 9.36 -19.81
N PHE A 104 14.17 8.39 -18.91
CA PHE A 104 13.04 8.27 -18.00
C PHE A 104 12.96 9.48 -17.07
N LYS A 105 14.09 9.84 -16.45
CA LYS A 105 14.18 11.01 -15.55
C LYS A 105 13.85 12.30 -16.28
N ALA A 106 14.31 12.46 -17.51
CA ALA A 106 13.99 13.64 -18.33
C ALA A 106 12.49 13.72 -18.64
N LEU A 107 11.83 12.60 -18.92
CA LEU A 107 10.39 12.55 -19.16
C LEU A 107 9.58 12.81 -17.90
N LEU A 108 10.06 12.39 -16.72
CA LEU A 108 9.34 12.59 -15.46
C LEU A 108 9.55 13.98 -14.86
N ALA A 109 10.73 14.58 -15.09
CA ALA A 109 11.10 15.90 -14.57
C ALA A 109 10.20 17.06 -15.06
N VAL A 110 9.38 16.83 -16.08
CA VAL A 110 8.37 17.79 -16.54
C VAL A 110 7.21 17.95 -15.55
N TYR A 111 7.06 17.04 -14.59
CA TYR A 111 5.99 17.07 -13.62
C TYR A 111 6.22 18.16 -12.55
N PRO A 112 5.35 19.17 -12.42
CA PRO A 112 5.63 20.35 -11.58
C PRO A 112 5.73 20.06 -10.07
N GLN A 113 5.18 18.92 -9.62
CA GLN A 113 5.13 18.54 -8.20
C GLN A 113 5.98 17.31 -7.90
N LEU A 114 6.98 17.01 -8.74
CA LEU A 114 7.86 15.85 -8.63
C LEU A 114 8.42 15.66 -7.21
N GLU A 115 9.25 16.61 -6.76
CA GLU A 115 9.92 16.56 -5.45
C GLU A 115 8.93 16.40 -4.29
N ARG A 116 7.79 17.10 -4.36
CA ARG A 116 6.73 17.03 -3.35
C ARG A 116 6.06 15.65 -3.31
N ALA A 117 5.84 15.05 -4.48
CA ALA A 117 5.25 13.72 -4.59
C ALA A 117 6.22 12.65 -4.07
N GLU A 118 7.49 12.73 -4.45
CA GLU A 118 8.54 11.81 -3.98
C GLU A 118 8.67 11.85 -2.47
N GLY A 119 8.80 13.03 -1.87
CA GLY A 119 8.89 13.16 -0.41
C GLY A 119 7.64 12.67 0.34
N TYR A 120 6.45 12.83 -0.25
CA TYR A 120 5.22 12.26 0.31
C TYR A 120 5.25 10.73 0.31
N LEU A 121 5.64 10.12 -0.81
CA LEU A 121 5.66 8.66 -0.97
C LEU A 121 6.76 8.01 -0.12
N GLU A 122 7.91 8.67 -0.01
CA GLU A 122 9.01 8.27 0.87
C GLU A 122 8.55 8.23 2.33
N GLY A 123 7.99 9.34 2.83
CA GLY A 123 7.47 9.40 4.20
C GLY A 123 6.34 8.41 4.46
N ARG A 124 5.49 8.15 3.45
CA ARG A 124 4.40 7.17 3.57
C ARG A 124 4.94 5.74 3.65
N GLN A 125 5.96 5.40 2.89
CA GLN A 125 6.58 4.08 2.96
C GLN A 125 7.25 3.82 4.30
N ILE A 126 7.98 4.80 4.85
CA ILE A 126 8.61 4.67 6.18
C ILE A 126 7.55 4.32 7.24
N ARG A 127 6.42 5.04 7.26
CA ARG A 127 5.31 4.73 8.18
C ARG A 127 4.82 3.29 8.03
N LEU A 128 4.65 2.86 6.78
CA LEU A 128 4.15 1.52 6.50
C LEU A 128 5.16 0.42 6.87
N GLU A 129 6.46 0.73 6.83
CA GLU A 129 7.52 -0.17 7.31
C GLU A 129 7.54 -0.21 8.85
N GLU A 130 7.39 0.93 9.53
CA GLU A 130 7.24 0.99 11.00
C GLU A 130 6.02 0.22 11.49
N ASP A 131 4.86 0.35 10.83
CA ASP A 131 3.63 -0.38 11.18
C ASP A 131 3.76 -1.91 11.01
N LEU A 132 4.75 -2.39 10.24
CA LEU A 132 5.04 -3.83 10.09
C LEU A 132 5.96 -4.37 11.20
N VAL A 133 6.54 -3.52 12.04
CA VAL A 133 7.56 -3.89 13.03
C VAL A 133 6.99 -4.32 14.39
N ASP A 134 5.67 -4.23 14.69
CA ASP A 134 5.15 -4.75 15.97
C ASP A 134 3.74 -5.36 15.97
N PRO A 135 3.61 -6.66 16.29
CA PRO A 135 3.16 -7.04 17.64
C PRO A 135 4.12 -7.94 18.47
N ILE A 136 5.28 -8.33 17.92
CA ILE A 136 6.10 -9.39 18.52
C ILE A 136 7.09 -8.84 19.58
N GLU A 137 7.63 -7.62 19.46
CA GLU A 137 8.52 -7.07 20.52
C GLU A 137 7.74 -6.67 21.78
N SER A 138 6.46 -6.32 21.62
CA SER A 138 5.54 -6.08 22.74
C SER A 138 5.32 -7.33 23.62
N ILE A 139 5.34 -8.53 23.05
CA ILE A 139 5.21 -9.79 23.82
C ILE A 139 6.51 -10.14 24.53
N ALA A 140 7.66 -9.91 23.88
CA ALA A 140 8.98 -10.19 24.47
C ALA A 140 9.24 -9.36 25.75
N SER A 141 8.68 -8.14 25.83
CA SER A 141 8.77 -7.30 27.03
C SER A 141 7.91 -7.80 28.21
N ILE A 142 6.89 -8.63 27.98
CA ILE A 142 6.05 -9.21 29.04
C ILE A 142 6.75 -10.39 29.71
N GLU A 143 7.53 -11.19 28.97
CA GLU A 143 8.28 -12.33 29.54
C GLU A 143 9.33 -11.88 30.58
N SER A 144 9.86 -10.65 30.45
CA SER A 144 10.78 -10.08 31.44
C SER A 144 10.11 -9.69 32.76
N ILE A 145 8.80 -9.44 32.79
CA ILE A 145 8.08 -9.06 34.03
C ILE A 145 7.64 -10.31 34.80
N ALA A 146 7.47 -11.45 34.13
CA ALA A 146 7.15 -12.73 34.77
C ALA A 146 8.25 -13.22 35.72
N SER A 147 9.49 -12.73 35.58
CA SER A 147 10.60 -13.06 36.49
C SER A 147 10.54 -12.33 37.85
N ILE A 148 9.69 -11.30 38.00
CA ILE A 148 9.51 -10.57 39.28
C ILE A 148 8.42 -11.19 40.17
N ALA A 149 7.78 -12.29 39.76
CA ALA A 149 6.85 -13.04 40.62
C ALA A 149 7.56 -13.93 41.67
N SER A 150 8.84 -13.70 41.96
CA SER A 150 9.52 -14.19 43.17
C SER A 150 9.39 -13.18 44.32
N ILE A 151 8.16 -12.70 44.57
CA ILE A 151 7.79 -12.12 45.86
C ILE A 151 6.68 -12.99 46.41
N ALA A 152 7.10 -13.92 47.26
CA ALA A 152 6.25 -14.69 48.14
C ALA A 152 5.26 -13.78 48.87
N SER A 153 3.94 -14.03 48.70
CA SER A 153 2.88 -13.80 49.70
C SER A 153 1.49 -13.47 49.10
N ILE A 154 1.01 -14.22 48.10
CA ILE A 154 -0.44 -14.50 48.00
C ILE A 154 -0.61 -15.99 47.70
N GLY A 155 -0.26 -16.80 48.71
CA GLY A 155 -0.60 -18.22 48.74
C GLY A 155 -2.08 -18.42 49.06
N LYS A 156 -2.67 -19.46 48.46
CA LYS A 156 -4.07 -19.91 48.58
C LYS A 156 -5.10 -18.99 47.91
N VAL A 157 -5.43 -19.25 46.64
CA VAL A 157 -6.82 -19.43 46.13
C VAL A 157 -6.80 -20.01 44.70
N ALA A 158 -5.76 -19.80 43.88
CA ALA A 158 -5.80 -20.14 42.46
C ALA A 158 -5.43 -21.60 42.08
N VAL A 159 -5.71 -22.59 42.94
CA VAL A 159 -5.52 -24.03 42.61
C VAL A 159 -6.83 -24.71 42.16
N GLU A 160 -7.99 -24.05 42.27
CA GLU A 160 -9.28 -24.73 42.12
C GLU A 160 -10.03 -24.50 40.78
N VAL A 161 -9.47 -23.75 39.83
CA VAL A 161 -10.16 -23.46 38.54
C VAL A 161 -9.46 -24.07 37.30
N ALA A 162 -8.23 -24.56 37.43
CA ALA A 162 -7.45 -25.06 36.29
C ALA A 162 -7.77 -26.52 35.88
N GLU A 163 -8.60 -27.25 36.64
CA GLU A 163 -8.81 -28.69 36.42
C GLU A 163 -9.99 -29.05 35.48
N GLN A 164 -10.72 -28.07 34.90
CA GLN A 164 -12.00 -28.37 34.23
C GLN A 164 -12.05 -28.27 32.69
N VAL A 165 -10.97 -27.97 31.94
CA VAL A 165 -11.11 -27.81 30.45
C VAL A 165 -10.07 -28.56 29.59
N ALA A 166 -9.24 -29.44 30.15
CA ALA A 166 -8.32 -30.25 29.35
C ALA A 166 -8.82 -31.68 29.11
N ILE A 167 -9.92 -31.86 28.37
CA ILE A 167 -10.28 -33.14 27.74
C ILE A 167 -10.80 -32.89 26.31
N THR A 168 -9.95 -33.02 25.30
CA THR A 168 -10.10 -33.99 24.18
C THR A 168 -9.04 -33.73 23.12
N ALA A 169 -8.29 -34.80 22.86
CA ALA A 169 -7.14 -34.88 21.99
C ALA A 169 -7.50 -35.23 20.53
N LEU A 170 -6.68 -34.70 19.61
CA LEU A 170 -6.04 -35.35 18.44
C LEU A 170 -6.88 -36.17 17.43
N LYS A 171 -6.78 -35.81 16.13
CA LYS A 171 -6.25 -36.65 15.02
C LYS A 171 -6.20 -35.90 13.67
N GLY A 172 -5.11 -36.10 12.89
CA GLY A 172 -4.83 -35.51 11.55
C GLY A 172 -5.64 -36.11 10.38
N PRO A 173 -5.26 -35.98 9.07
CA PRO A 173 -3.90 -35.88 8.52
C PRO A 173 -3.63 -34.77 7.47
N ARG A 174 -2.34 -34.56 7.18
CA ARG A 174 -1.77 -33.71 6.10
C ARG A 174 -2.21 -34.16 4.70
N ARG A 175 -2.36 -33.19 3.79
CA ARG A 175 -2.26 -33.40 2.33
C ARG A 175 -1.43 -32.30 1.70
N SER A 176 -0.31 -32.71 1.10
CA SER A 176 0.55 -31.93 0.23
C SER A 176 -0.09 -31.78 -1.15
N VAL A 177 0.00 -30.59 -1.74
CA VAL A 177 -0.21 -30.39 -3.18
C VAL A 177 1.04 -29.74 -3.74
N ALA A 178 1.74 -30.49 -4.58
CA ALA A 178 2.82 -30.00 -5.41
C ALA A 178 2.23 -29.21 -6.59
N THR A 179 2.81 -28.07 -6.92
CA THR A 179 2.66 -27.46 -8.25
C THR A 179 4.05 -27.22 -8.84
N LYS A 180 4.25 -27.79 -10.04
CA LYS A 180 5.44 -27.67 -10.90
C LYS A 180 5.50 -26.25 -11.51
N PRO A 181 6.67 -25.76 -11.97
CA PRO A 181 6.84 -24.38 -12.41
C PRO A 181 6.24 -24.20 -13.81
N ARG A 182 5.66 -23.02 -14.05
CA ARG A 182 5.33 -22.56 -15.39
C ARG A 182 6.45 -21.66 -15.88
N ASP A 183 7.20 -22.19 -16.83
CA ASP A 183 8.05 -21.45 -17.76
C ASP A 183 7.18 -20.59 -18.67
N LYS A 184 7.36 -19.26 -18.65
CA LYS A 184 6.93 -18.31 -19.69
C LYS A 184 7.70 -16.99 -19.58
N GLY A 185 8.54 -16.73 -20.57
CA GLY A 185 8.69 -15.44 -21.24
C GLY A 185 9.31 -14.31 -20.42
N GLU A 186 10.58 -14.05 -20.69
CA GLU A 186 11.29 -12.82 -20.32
C GLU A 186 10.55 -11.59 -20.89
N GLY A 187 9.73 -10.96 -20.05
CA GLY A 187 9.31 -9.57 -20.16
C GLY A 187 9.47 -9.00 -18.75
N GLN A 188 10.62 -8.37 -18.48
CA GLN A 188 10.97 -7.83 -17.18
C GLN A 188 9.93 -6.79 -16.75
N LEU A 189 9.08 -7.17 -15.80
CA LEU A 189 8.24 -6.27 -15.02
C LEU A 189 9.15 -5.63 -13.97
N GLU A 190 9.60 -4.39 -14.21
CA GLU A 190 10.23 -3.60 -13.16
C GLU A 190 9.11 -3.07 -12.24
N LEU A 191 9.20 -3.43 -10.97
CA LEU A 191 8.18 -3.20 -9.94
C LEU A 191 8.66 -2.07 -9.05
N ILE A 192 8.00 -0.90 -9.11
CA ILE A 192 8.51 0.30 -8.43
C ILE A 192 8.44 0.16 -6.91
N SER A 193 9.57 -0.20 -6.31
CA SER A 193 9.82 -0.08 -4.87
C SER A 193 10.33 1.33 -4.54
N LEU A 194 10.34 1.70 -3.25
CA LEU A 194 10.86 3.01 -2.82
C LEU A 194 12.29 3.30 -3.32
N ALA A 195 13.08 2.24 -3.51
CA ALA A 195 14.44 2.34 -4.04
C ALA A 195 14.49 2.84 -5.49
N GLU A 196 13.42 2.65 -6.27
CA GLU A 196 13.33 3.04 -7.68
C GLU A 196 12.69 4.43 -7.87
N ILE A 197 11.94 4.92 -6.87
CA ILE A 197 11.36 6.28 -6.87
C ILE A 197 12.42 7.34 -6.59
N SER A 198 13.45 7.00 -5.81
CA SER A 198 14.51 7.96 -5.41
C SER A 198 15.83 7.81 -6.19
N ALA A 199 15.95 6.85 -7.11
CA ALA A 199 17.17 6.54 -7.84
C ALA A 199 17.35 7.33 -9.13
#